data_AF-A0A917HRK7-F1
#
_entry.id   AF-A0A917HRK7-F1
#
_cell.length_a   1.000
_cell.length_b   1.000
_cell.length_c   1.000
_cell.angle_alpha   90.00
_cell.angle_beta   90.00
_cell.angle_gamma   90.00
#
_symmetry.space_group_name_H-M   'P 1'
#
loop_
_entity.id
_entity.type
_entity.pdbx_description
1 polymer ?
#
loop_
_entity_poly.entity_id
_entity_poly.type
_entity_poly.pdbx_seq_one_letter_code
_entity_poly.pdbx_strand_id
1 'polypeptide(L)'
;MMKKLAIALFATAIILAGCSSSNDGKGASEPVNQTNNAEKTDKEKGVEVDKNLTNVKITLPASMFKDADVDQVIAQAKEDDGVKEATKNEDGSVTYTMSKSDHKKMLKEMEDGIADSIKKLKEEGTFASIKDVTYNKSMNEYEMIVDKAAYEGSMDGFAALGFGMQGMYYQIFQGVDSDKTKVTIKVKDEKSGEVFDTIVYPETLEQE
;
A
#
# COMPACT_ATOMS: atom_id res chain seq x y z
N MET A 1 -11.63 -20.23 -12.96
CA MET A 1 -10.41 -21.06 -12.95
C MET A 1 -9.27 -20.22 -12.43
N MET A 2 -8.55 -20.73 -11.44
CA MET A 2 -7.52 -20.00 -10.70
C MET A 2 -6.34 -19.60 -11.59
N LYS A 3 -5.90 -18.34 -11.49
CA LYS A 3 -4.50 -17.98 -11.73
C LYS A 3 -4.06 -17.08 -10.58
N LYS A 4 -3.25 -17.65 -9.69
CA LYS A 4 -2.51 -16.91 -8.66
C LYS A 4 -1.54 -15.99 -9.42
N LEU A 5 -1.64 -14.67 -9.24
CA LEU A 5 -0.58 -13.77 -9.69
C LEU A 5 0.37 -13.55 -8.51
N ALA A 6 1.60 -13.98 -8.72
CA ALA A 6 2.71 -13.78 -7.81
C ALA A 6 3.09 -12.29 -7.81
N ILE A 7 3.22 -11.71 -6.62
CA ILE A 7 3.85 -10.41 -6.40
C ILE A 7 5.34 -10.61 -6.72
N ALA A 8 5.78 -10.07 -7.86
CA ALA A 8 7.17 -10.15 -8.28
C ALA A 8 7.97 -9.04 -7.57
N LEU A 9 8.87 -9.47 -6.70
CA LEU A 9 9.93 -8.66 -6.11
C LEU A 9 10.75 -7.93 -7.19
N PHE A 10 11.13 -6.70 -6.86
CA PHE A 10 12.23 -5.97 -7.47
C PHE A 10 13.50 -6.83 -7.39
N ALA A 11 13.88 -7.46 -8.50
CA ALA A 11 15.13 -8.19 -8.65
C ALA A 11 15.93 -7.57 -9.79
N THR A 12 17.08 -7.02 -9.40
CA THR A 12 18.06 -6.30 -10.19
C THR A 12 18.52 -7.08 -11.43
N ALA A 13 18.70 -6.34 -12.52
CA ALA A 13 19.08 -6.81 -13.85
C ALA A 13 20.43 -7.55 -13.92
N ILE A 14 20.46 -8.66 -14.67
CA ILE A 14 21.65 -9.11 -15.40
C ILE A 14 21.24 -9.48 -16.82
N ILE A 15 21.83 -8.78 -17.78
CA ILE A 15 21.66 -8.92 -19.23
C ILE A 15 22.53 -10.09 -19.71
N LEU A 16 21.96 -11.06 -20.42
CA LEU A 16 22.70 -11.84 -21.43
C LEU A 16 21.76 -12.15 -22.62
N ALA A 17 22.29 -11.90 -23.82
CA ALA A 17 21.64 -11.99 -25.12
C ALA A 17 21.39 -13.43 -25.60
N GLY A 18 20.39 -13.59 -26.47
CA GLY A 18 20.22 -14.80 -27.28
C GLY A 18 18.98 -14.75 -28.20
N CYS A 19 19.16 -14.34 -29.45
CA CYS A 19 18.16 -14.41 -30.52
C CYS A 19 17.93 -15.86 -31.01
N SER A 20 16.69 -16.16 -31.42
CA SER A 20 16.35 -17.17 -32.46
C SER A 20 14.82 -17.08 -32.76
N SER A 21 14.42 -16.37 -33.80
CA SER A 21 13.98 -16.90 -35.12
C SER A 21 12.49 -17.29 -35.22
N SER A 22 11.74 -16.43 -35.92
CA SER A 22 10.74 -16.67 -36.99
C SER A 22 9.84 -17.91 -36.96
N ASN A 23 8.52 -17.75 -37.11
CA ASN A 23 7.83 -17.64 -38.42
C ASN A 23 6.28 -17.73 -38.29
N ASP A 24 5.62 -17.15 -39.30
CA ASP A 24 4.18 -16.97 -39.56
C ASP A 24 3.24 -18.20 -39.45
N GLY A 25 1.95 -17.93 -39.24
CA GLY A 25 0.87 -18.93 -39.38
C GLY A 25 -0.57 -18.42 -39.27
N LYS A 26 -1.11 -17.92 -40.39
CA LYS A 26 -2.50 -17.53 -40.74
C LYS A 26 -3.65 -18.49 -40.33
N GLY A 27 -4.85 -17.90 -40.18
CA GLY A 27 -6.16 -18.52 -40.53
C GLY A 27 -7.29 -18.16 -39.55
N ALA A 28 -8.03 -17.05 -39.67
CA ALA A 28 -9.17 -16.75 -40.56
C ALA A 28 -10.42 -17.65 -40.37
N SER A 29 -11.49 -17.10 -39.76
CA SER A 29 -12.86 -17.01 -40.32
C SER A 29 -13.91 -16.54 -39.27
N GLU A 30 -14.45 -15.34 -39.47
CA GLU A 30 -15.86 -14.97 -39.22
C GLU A 30 -16.67 -15.28 -40.52
N PRO A 31 -18.01 -15.09 -40.64
CA PRO A 31 -19.04 -14.59 -39.69
C PRO A 31 -20.32 -15.46 -39.67
N VAL A 32 -21.37 -15.06 -38.93
CA VAL A 32 -22.74 -14.86 -39.45
C VAL A 32 -23.63 -14.21 -38.38
N ASN A 33 -24.54 -13.39 -38.88
CA ASN A 33 -25.20 -12.26 -38.26
C ASN A 33 -26.73 -12.49 -38.22
N GLN A 34 -27.39 -11.78 -37.29
CA GLN A 34 -28.79 -11.32 -37.22
C GLN A 34 -29.89 -12.24 -36.66
N THR A 35 -30.50 -11.93 -35.50
CA THR A 35 -31.54 -10.90 -35.12
C THR A 35 -32.97 -11.40 -35.38
N ASN A 36 -33.85 -11.55 -34.38
CA ASN A 36 -34.92 -10.63 -33.90
C ASN A 36 -36.00 -11.52 -33.20
N ASN A 37 -36.86 -11.16 -32.24
CA ASN A 37 -37.14 -9.95 -31.45
C ASN A 37 -38.26 -10.32 -30.41
N ALA A 38 -38.53 -9.39 -29.47
CA ALA A 38 -39.73 -9.16 -28.65
C ALA A 38 -39.94 -10.02 -27.38
N GLU A 39 -39.60 -9.52 -26.19
CA GLU A 39 -40.30 -8.53 -25.32
C GLU A 39 -41.26 -9.20 -24.32
N LYS A 40 -40.94 -9.10 -23.02
CA LYS A 40 -41.90 -8.69 -21.98
C LYS A 40 -41.20 -7.93 -20.84
N THR A 41 -41.74 -6.74 -20.66
CA THR A 41 -41.67 -5.74 -19.61
C THR A 41 -41.59 -6.29 -18.18
N ASP A 42 -40.65 -5.77 -17.38
CA ASP A 42 -40.95 -5.31 -16.03
C ASP A 42 -40.03 -4.13 -15.68
N LYS A 43 -40.64 -2.96 -15.49
CA LYS A 43 -39.95 -1.74 -15.08
C LYS A 43 -39.81 -1.76 -13.56
N GLU A 44 -38.76 -2.40 -13.07
CA GLU A 44 -38.26 -2.09 -11.74
C GLU A 44 -37.65 -0.69 -11.79
N LYS A 45 -38.31 0.27 -11.13
CA LYS A 45 -37.72 1.57 -10.81
C LYS A 45 -36.57 1.31 -9.84
N GLY A 46 -35.38 1.07 -10.38
CA GLY A 46 -34.14 0.99 -9.63
C GLY A 46 -33.97 2.27 -8.83
N VAL A 47 -33.83 2.14 -7.52
CA VAL A 47 -33.32 3.20 -6.67
C VAL A 47 -31.93 3.53 -7.18
N GLU A 48 -31.76 4.67 -7.86
CA GLU A 48 -30.43 5.21 -8.16
C GLU A 48 -29.81 5.64 -6.83
N VAL A 49 -29.14 4.69 -6.18
CA VAL A 49 -28.22 5.00 -5.09
C VAL A 49 -27.12 5.84 -5.72
N ASP A 50 -26.99 7.10 -5.30
CA ASP A 50 -25.90 7.97 -5.73
C ASP A 50 -24.58 7.23 -5.54
N LYS A 51 -23.88 6.95 -6.65
CA LYS A 51 -22.65 6.17 -6.65
C LYS A 51 -21.60 6.83 -5.73
N ASN A 52 -21.70 8.14 -5.50
CA ASN A 52 -20.86 8.89 -4.55
C ASN A 52 -21.05 8.46 -3.08
N LEU A 53 -22.22 7.96 -2.68
CA LEU A 53 -22.46 7.45 -1.31
C LEU A 53 -21.75 6.12 -1.01
N THR A 54 -21.33 5.40 -2.04
CA THR A 54 -20.74 4.05 -1.93
C THR A 54 -19.24 3.99 -2.18
N ASN A 55 -18.65 5.11 -2.59
CA ASN A 55 -17.23 5.22 -2.89
C ASN A 55 -16.47 5.88 -1.72
N VAL A 56 -15.19 5.57 -1.65
CA VAL A 56 -14.21 6.22 -0.76
C VAL A 56 -13.26 7.01 -1.64
N LYS A 57 -12.92 8.23 -1.19
CA LYS A 57 -11.90 9.08 -1.82
C LYS A 57 -10.70 9.17 -0.89
N ILE A 58 -9.51 8.92 -1.42
CA ILE A 58 -8.23 8.99 -0.71
C ILE A 58 -7.35 9.95 -1.47
N THR A 59 -6.79 10.94 -0.79
CA THR A 59 -5.87 11.89 -1.42
C THR A 59 -4.44 11.58 -0.98
N LEU A 60 -3.61 11.20 -1.94
CA LEU A 60 -2.19 10.93 -1.75
C LEU A 60 -1.41 12.25 -1.97
N PRO A 61 -0.61 12.71 -1.01
CA PRO A 61 0.09 13.99 -1.12
C PRO A 61 1.16 13.94 -2.20
N ALA A 62 1.45 15.11 -2.82
CA ALA A 62 2.45 15.25 -3.88
C ALA A 62 3.84 14.72 -3.48
N SER A 63 4.17 14.78 -2.19
CA SER A 63 5.43 14.30 -1.63
C SER A 63 5.67 12.80 -1.84
N MET A 64 4.61 12.00 -2.02
CA MET A 64 4.72 10.56 -2.31
C MET A 64 5.20 10.27 -3.73
N PHE A 65 5.09 11.24 -4.63
CA PHE A 65 5.42 11.07 -6.05
C PHE A 65 6.69 11.81 -6.46
N LYS A 66 7.50 12.28 -5.50
CA LYS A 66 8.77 12.93 -5.84
C LYS A 66 9.58 12.01 -6.76
N ASP A 67 10.01 12.59 -7.88
CA ASP A 67 10.78 11.93 -8.94
C ASP A 67 10.03 10.82 -9.73
N ALA A 68 8.75 10.60 -9.47
CA ALA A 68 7.90 9.67 -10.21
C ALA A 68 7.15 10.38 -11.36
N ASP A 69 6.90 9.67 -12.46
CA ASP A 69 5.95 10.09 -13.48
C ASP A 69 4.53 9.89 -12.96
N VAL A 70 3.94 10.97 -12.43
CA VAL A 70 2.59 10.97 -11.85
C VAL A 70 1.54 10.48 -12.84
N ASP A 71 1.70 10.77 -14.13
CA ASP A 71 0.72 10.37 -15.13
C ASP A 71 0.81 8.86 -15.39
N GLN A 72 2.02 8.29 -15.36
CA GLN A 72 2.22 6.83 -15.36
C GLN A 72 1.65 6.16 -14.10
N VAL A 73 1.86 6.75 -12.91
CA VAL A 73 1.30 6.23 -11.66
C VAL A 73 -0.23 6.22 -11.71
N ILE A 74 -0.85 7.28 -12.23
CA ILE A 74 -2.31 7.36 -12.43
C ILE A 74 -2.79 6.30 -13.43
N ALA A 75 -2.04 6.09 -14.53
CA ALA A 75 -2.37 5.06 -15.50
C ALA A 75 -2.34 3.67 -14.87
N GLN A 76 -1.29 3.35 -14.12
CA GLN A 76 -1.15 2.06 -13.42
C GLN A 76 -2.24 1.86 -12.37
N ALA A 77 -2.54 2.91 -11.58
CA ALA A 77 -3.61 2.83 -10.58
C ALA A 77 -4.96 2.51 -11.24
N LYS A 78 -5.25 3.05 -12.42
CA LYS A 78 -6.48 2.74 -13.17
C LYS A 78 -6.51 1.33 -13.75
N GLU A 79 -5.36 0.68 -13.91
CA GLU A 79 -5.26 -0.73 -14.29
C GLU A 79 -5.44 -1.68 -13.10
N ASP A 80 -5.22 -1.18 -11.87
CA ASP A 80 -5.39 -1.99 -10.66
C ASP A 80 -6.87 -2.28 -10.39
N ASP A 81 -7.17 -3.57 -10.17
CA ASP A 81 -8.49 -4.07 -9.76
C ASP A 81 -8.87 -3.55 -8.36
N GLY A 82 -9.34 -2.29 -8.30
CA GLY A 82 -9.78 -1.66 -7.05
C GLY A 82 -9.92 -0.14 -7.11
N VAL A 83 -9.25 0.53 -8.05
CA VAL A 83 -9.34 1.99 -8.23
C VAL A 83 -10.25 2.29 -9.41
N LYS A 84 -11.38 2.97 -9.16
CA LYS A 84 -12.35 3.37 -10.19
C LYS A 84 -11.89 4.62 -10.96
N GLU A 85 -11.25 5.54 -10.24
CA GLU A 85 -10.80 6.81 -10.79
C GLU A 85 -9.55 7.27 -10.04
N ALA A 86 -8.63 7.88 -10.76
CA ALA A 86 -7.45 8.55 -10.21
C ALA A 86 -7.30 9.90 -10.91
N THR A 87 -7.29 10.97 -10.12
CA THR A 87 -7.34 12.36 -10.59
C THR A 87 -6.22 13.16 -9.94
N LYS A 88 -5.41 13.82 -10.78
CA LYS A 88 -4.35 14.73 -10.35
C LYS A 88 -4.97 16.08 -9.95
N ASN A 89 -4.57 16.61 -8.80
CA ASN A 89 -5.02 17.89 -8.28
C ASN A 89 -4.00 19.02 -8.61
N GLU A 90 -4.42 20.27 -8.48
CA GLU A 90 -3.57 21.45 -8.79
C GLU A 90 -2.35 21.56 -7.88
N ASP A 91 -2.44 21.09 -6.64
CA ASP A 91 -1.35 21.04 -5.67
C ASP A 91 -0.37 19.88 -5.89
N GLY A 92 -0.57 19.08 -6.95
CA GLY A 92 0.23 17.92 -7.30
C GLY A 92 -0.13 16.65 -6.54
N SER A 93 -1.09 16.69 -5.61
CA SER A 93 -1.65 15.48 -4.99
C SER A 93 -2.48 14.67 -6.00
N VAL A 94 -2.76 13.41 -5.68
CA VAL A 94 -3.60 12.54 -6.51
C VAL A 94 -4.71 11.95 -5.65
N THR A 95 -5.96 12.12 -6.10
CA THR A 95 -7.13 11.55 -5.43
C THR A 95 -7.57 10.26 -6.12
N TYR A 96 -7.55 9.16 -5.38
CA TYR A 96 -8.11 7.87 -5.80
C TYR A 96 -9.54 7.73 -5.33
N THR A 97 -10.41 7.26 -6.21
CA THR A 97 -11.79 6.87 -5.89
C THR A 97 -11.93 5.37 -6.04
N MET A 98 -12.39 4.70 -4.99
CA MET A 98 -12.56 3.25 -4.94
C MET A 98 -13.87 2.86 -4.28
N SER A 99 -14.33 1.61 -4.44
CA SER A 99 -15.48 1.13 -3.68
C SER A 99 -15.08 0.94 -2.20
N LYS A 100 -16.06 0.96 -1.28
CA LYS A 100 -15.81 0.62 0.13
C LYS A 100 -15.25 -0.79 0.34
N SER A 101 -15.58 -1.75 -0.54
CA SER A 101 -15.04 -3.11 -0.44
C SER A 101 -13.58 -3.18 -0.86
N ASP A 102 -13.23 -2.51 -1.96
CA ASP A 102 -11.86 -2.48 -2.46
C ASP A 102 -10.95 -1.73 -1.49
N HIS A 103 -11.43 -0.61 -0.93
CA HIS A 103 -10.73 0.12 0.12
C HIS A 103 -10.40 -0.75 1.33
N LYS A 104 -11.37 -1.52 1.83
CA LYS A 104 -11.16 -2.45 2.95
C LYS A 104 -10.18 -3.56 2.60
N LYS A 105 -10.26 -4.09 1.38
CA LYS A 105 -9.34 -5.13 0.90
C LYS A 105 -7.91 -4.60 0.84
N MET A 106 -7.71 -3.41 0.25
CA MET A 106 -6.42 -2.74 0.19
C MET A 106 -5.85 -2.48 1.61
N LEU A 107 -6.64 -1.95 2.53
CA LEU A 107 -6.20 -1.77 3.92
C LEU A 107 -5.80 -3.10 4.57
N LYS A 108 -6.54 -4.18 4.31
CA LYS A 108 -6.22 -5.50 4.84
C LYS A 108 -4.91 -6.05 4.28
N GLU A 109 -4.67 -5.88 2.98
CA GLU A 109 -3.42 -6.27 2.33
C GLU A 109 -2.23 -5.48 2.88
N MET A 110 -2.41 -4.18 3.17
CA MET A 110 -1.39 -3.36 3.85
C MET A 110 -1.12 -3.86 5.28
N GLU A 111 -2.17 -4.18 6.04
CA GLU A 111 -2.03 -4.74 7.39
C GLU A 111 -1.24 -6.05 7.37
N ASP A 112 -1.58 -6.95 6.44
CA ASP A 112 -0.91 -8.25 6.28
C ASP A 112 0.55 -8.05 5.86
N GLY A 113 0.84 -7.12 4.95
CA GLY A 113 2.21 -6.78 4.55
C GLY A 113 3.06 -6.22 5.70
N ILE A 114 2.49 -5.36 6.54
CA ILE A 114 3.17 -4.82 7.72
C ILE A 114 3.42 -5.95 8.74
N ALA A 115 2.42 -6.78 9.02
CA ALA A 115 2.56 -7.93 9.90
C ALA A 115 3.65 -8.91 9.42
N ASP A 116 3.68 -9.20 8.13
CA ASP A 116 4.70 -10.05 7.52
C ASP A 116 6.10 -9.42 7.60
N SER A 117 6.22 -8.10 7.42
CA SER A 117 7.50 -7.39 7.54
C SER A 117 8.08 -7.49 8.96
N ILE A 118 7.24 -7.34 9.99
CA ILE A 118 7.63 -7.49 11.39
C ILE A 118 8.00 -8.95 11.68
N LYS A 119 7.24 -9.91 11.16
CA LYS A 119 7.56 -11.33 11.31
C LYS A 119 8.93 -11.66 10.71
N LYS A 120 9.21 -11.23 9.48
CA LYS A 120 10.50 -11.47 8.82
C LYS A 120 11.65 -10.83 9.57
N LEU A 121 11.46 -9.61 10.09
CA LEU A 121 12.46 -8.93 10.90
C LEU A 121 12.89 -9.78 12.11
N LYS A 122 11.95 -10.48 12.75
CA LYS A 122 12.24 -11.41 13.86
C LYS A 122 12.98 -12.68 13.42
N GLU A 123 12.67 -13.18 12.23
CA GLU A 123 13.24 -14.42 11.70
C GLU A 123 14.66 -14.22 11.13
N GLU A 124 14.88 -13.11 10.44
CA GLU A 124 16.14 -12.79 9.76
C GLU A 124 17.19 -12.20 10.72
N GLY A 125 16.76 -11.62 11.84
CA GLY A 125 17.67 -11.05 12.85
C GLY A 125 18.51 -9.88 12.34
N THR A 126 18.03 -9.18 11.30
CA THR A 126 18.71 -8.05 10.66
C THR A 126 19.10 -6.96 11.66
N PHE A 127 18.26 -6.75 12.68
CA PHE A 127 18.48 -5.84 13.79
C PHE A 127 18.71 -6.64 15.06
N ALA A 128 19.96 -6.80 15.47
CA ALA A 128 20.34 -7.68 16.58
C ALA A 128 19.72 -7.26 17.93
N SER A 129 19.47 -5.95 18.09
CA SER A 129 18.88 -5.41 19.31
C SER A 129 17.37 -5.55 19.36
N ILE A 130 16.66 -5.60 18.22
CA ILE A 130 15.19 -5.64 18.17
C ILE A 130 14.69 -7.07 18.35
N LYS A 131 13.78 -7.26 19.31
CA LYS A 131 13.25 -8.57 19.72
C LYS A 131 11.83 -8.78 19.23
N ASP A 132 11.04 -7.73 19.29
CA ASP A 132 9.67 -7.74 18.82
C ASP A 132 9.18 -6.34 18.48
N VAL A 133 8.14 -6.27 17.66
CA VAL A 133 7.43 -5.04 17.37
C VAL A 133 5.95 -5.31 17.41
N THR A 134 5.22 -4.54 18.20
CA THR A 134 3.76 -4.59 18.25
C THR A 134 3.19 -3.24 17.87
N TYR A 135 1.92 -3.22 17.48
CA TYR A 135 1.25 -2.01 17.02
C TYR A 135 -0.24 -2.05 17.34
N ASN A 136 -0.84 -0.86 17.45
CA ASN A 136 -2.28 -0.74 17.62
C ASN A 136 -3.03 -0.87 16.28
N LYS A 137 -4.35 -1.04 16.35
CA LYS A 137 -5.19 -1.25 15.16
C LYS A 137 -5.12 -0.10 14.15
N SER A 138 -4.93 1.14 14.62
CA SER A 138 -4.84 2.32 13.76
C SER A 138 -3.45 2.55 13.18
N MET A 139 -2.47 1.72 13.55
CA MET A 139 -1.07 1.82 13.14
C MET A 139 -0.46 3.21 13.34
N ASN A 140 -0.88 3.88 14.41
CA ASN A 140 -0.36 5.18 14.84
C ASN A 140 0.46 5.09 16.14
N GLU A 141 0.49 3.92 16.76
CA GLU A 141 1.36 3.62 17.90
C GLU A 141 1.98 2.24 17.74
N TYR A 142 3.30 2.18 17.91
CA TYR A 142 4.08 0.95 17.92
C TYR A 142 4.86 0.82 19.25
N GLU A 143 5.00 -0.39 19.75
CA GLU A 143 6.00 -0.72 20.79
C GLU A 143 7.11 -1.53 20.13
N MET A 144 8.32 -0.97 20.12
CA MET A 144 9.53 -1.64 19.67
C MET A 144 10.28 -2.18 20.90
N ILE A 145 10.27 -3.50 21.06
CA ILE A 145 10.85 -4.19 22.21
C ILE A 145 12.29 -4.58 21.85
N VAL A 146 13.26 -4.11 22.64
CA VAL A 146 14.69 -4.21 22.33
C VAL A 146 15.51 -4.69 23.52
N ASP A 147 16.67 -5.32 23.26
CA ASP A 147 17.74 -5.37 24.28
C ASP A 147 18.42 -4.00 24.33
N LYS A 148 18.11 -3.22 25.37
CA LYS A 148 18.58 -1.84 25.50
C LYS A 148 20.09 -1.70 25.35
N ALA A 149 20.87 -2.61 25.92
CA ALA A 149 22.34 -2.52 25.87
C ALA A 149 22.90 -2.76 24.46
N ALA A 150 22.21 -3.54 23.63
CA ALA A 150 22.57 -3.74 22.22
C ALA A 150 22.01 -2.64 21.32
N TYR A 151 20.91 -2.01 21.73
CA TYR A 151 20.25 -0.93 20.99
C TYR A 151 21.01 0.39 21.10
N GLU A 152 21.42 0.78 22.31
CA GLU A 152 22.13 2.03 22.56
C GLU A 152 23.45 2.11 21.78
N GLY A 153 23.56 3.10 20.89
CA GLY A 153 24.73 3.30 20.02
C GLY A 153 24.77 2.42 18.76
N SER A 154 23.73 1.61 18.53
CA SER A 154 23.56 0.84 17.28
C SER A 154 22.88 1.67 16.18
N MET A 155 22.90 1.13 14.95
CA MET A 155 22.09 1.66 13.84
C MET A 155 20.67 1.08 13.80
N ASP A 156 20.33 0.17 14.73
CA ASP A 156 19.03 -0.52 14.72
C ASP A 156 17.86 0.44 15.02
N GLY A 157 18.13 1.57 15.66
CA GLY A 157 17.16 2.66 15.82
C GLY A 157 16.57 3.17 14.49
N PHE A 158 17.28 2.97 13.37
CA PHE A 158 16.77 3.32 12.04
C PHE A 158 15.55 2.48 11.63
N ALA A 159 15.33 1.31 12.23
CA ALA A 159 14.11 0.52 12.01
C ALA A 159 12.85 1.29 12.41
N ALA A 160 12.93 2.17 13.42
CA ALA A 160 11.82 3.02 13.85
C ALA A 160 11.31 3.91 12.71
N LEU A 161 12.19 4.39 11.82
CA LEU A 161 11.81 5.18 10.66
C LEU A 161 10.96 4.36 9.69
N GLY A 162 11.35 3.11 9.42
CA GLY A 162 10.59 2.21 8.56
C GLY A 162 9.16 2.00 9.07
N PHE A 163 9.00 1.72 10.36
CA PHE A 163 7.68 1.56 10.98
C PHE A 163 6.89 2.88 11.01
N GLY A 164 7.56 4.00 11.28
CA GLY A 164 6.98 5.33 11.22
C GLY A 164 6.39 5.62 9.85
N MET A 165 7.14 5.38 8.77
CA MET A 165 6.68 5.57 7.40
C MET A 165 5.54 4.62 7.04
N GLN A 166 5.64 3.33 7.37
CA GLN A 166 4.58 2.36 7.13
C GLN A 166 3.26 2.76 7.81
N GLY A 167 3.32 3.18 9.08
CA GLY A 167 2.14 3.62 9.83
C GLY A 167 1.53 4.92 9.28
N MET A 168 2.36 5.88 8.85
CA MET A 168 1.88 7.10 8.21
C MET A 168 1.19 6.79 6.88
N TYR A 169 1.79 5.92 6.04
CA TYR A 169 1.15 5.49 4.79
C TYR A 169 -0.18 4.79 5.05
N TYR A 170 -0.24 3.86 6.02
CA TYR A 170 -1.50 3.21 6.38
C TYR A 170 -2.58 4.24 6.76
N GLN A 171 -2.24 5.28 7.51
CA GLN A 171 -3.17 6.36 7.87
C GLN A 171 -3.65 7.16 6.64
N ILE A 172 -2.75 7.51 5.71
CA ILE A 172 -3.15 8.18 4.46
C ILE A 172 -4.15 7.33 3.71
N PHE A 173 -3.86 6.03 3.54
CA PHE A 173 -4.76 5.12 2.85
C PHE A 173 -6.04 4.81 3.65
N GLN A 174 -6.06 5.02 4.97
CA GLN A 174 -7.28 5.02 5.78
C GLN A 174 -8.14 6.28 5.53
N GLY A 175 -7.58 7.32 4.92
CA GLY A 175 -8.23 8.59 4.62
C GLY A 175 -7.92 9.70 5.62
N VAL A 176 -6.86 9.55 6.42
CA VAL A 176 -6.33 10.64 7.27
C VAL A 176 -5.59 11.63 6.38
N ASP A 177 -5.87 12.93 6.55
CA ASP A 177 -5.14 13.97 5.83
C ASP A 177 -3.64 13.88 6.14
N SER A 178 -2.78 14.05 5.13
CA SER A 178 -1.34 13.81 5.27
C SER A 178 -0.68 14.67 6.35
N ASP A 179 -1.17 15.90 6.55
CA ASP A 179 -0.70 16.85 7.58
C ASP A 179 -1.09 16.46 9.01
N LYS A 180 -2.05 15.52 9.15
CA LYS A 180 -2.52 14.99 10.43
C LYS A 180 -2.00 13.59 10.73
N THR A 181 -1.28 12.97 9.79
CA THR A 181 -0.68 11.66 10.03
C THR A 181 0.39 11.78 11.11
N LYS A 182 0.35 10.85 12.06
CA LYS A 182 1.29 10.82 13.16
C LYS A 182 1.52 9.39 13.59
N VAL A 183 2.77 9.01 13.80
CA VAL A 183 3.13 7.70 14.35
C VAL A 183 4.04 7.89 15.55
N THR A 184 3.69 7.26 16.66
CA THR A 184 4.50 7.21 17.87
C THR A 184 5.13 5.83 18.01
N ILE A 185 6.46 5.77 18.11
CA ILE A 185 7.21 4.54 18.38
C ILE A 185 7.72 4.62 19.82
N LYS A 186 7.23 3.75 20.70
CA LYS A 186 7.73 3.59 22.07
C LYS A 186 8.81 2.53 22.08
N VAL A 187 10.03 2.89 22.46
CA VAL A 187 11.14 1.93 22.58
C VAL A 187 11.19 1.41 23.99
N LYS A 188 11.05 0.09 24.13
CA LYS A 188 10.86 -0.60 25.40
C LYS A 188 11.99 -1.59 25.62
N ASP A 189 12.61 -1.54 26.79
CA ASP A 189 13.61 -2.53 27.18
C ASP A 189 12.95 -3.88 27.47
N GLU A 190 13.41 -4.95 26.85
CA GLU A 190 12.86 -6.30 27.03
C GLU A 190 12.98 -6.80 28.48
N LYS A 191 14.02 -6.35 29.20
CA LYS A 191 14.36 -6.86 30.55
C LYS A 191 13.50 -6.20 31.62
N SER A 192 13.43 -4.88 31.61
CA SER A 192 12.67 -4.10 32.60
C SER A 192 11.20 -3.88 32.21
N GLY A 193 10.88 -3.93 30.92
CA GLY A 193 9.59 -3.53 30.38
C GLY A 193 9.36 -2.02 30.37
N GLU A 194 10.37 -1.22 30.70
CA GLU A 194 10.31 0.24 30.74
C GLU A 194 10.43 0.83 29.33
N VAL A 195 9.60 1.84 29.03
CA VAL A 195 9.77 2.68 27.85
C VAL A 195 10.82 3.74 28.18
N PHE A 196 11.98 3.66 27.52
CA PHE A 196 13.11 4.57 27.78
C PHE A 196 13.32 5.60 26.66
N ASP A 197 12.65 5.43 25.53
CA ASP A 197 12.68 6.38 24.41
C ASP A 197 11.32 6.43 23.69
N THR A 198 10.99 7.57 23.10
CA THR A 198 9.74 7.79 22.36
C THR A 198 10.02 8.65 21.14
N ILE A 199 9.82 8.08 19.96
CA ILE A 199 10.08 8.70 18.67
C ILE A 199 8.73 9.04 18.03
N VAL A 200 8.61 10.24 17.45
CA VAL A 200 7.34 10.72 16.88
C VAL A 200 7.56 11.19 15.44
N TYR A 201 6.94 10.51 14.48
CA TYR A 201 6.96 10.91 13.07
C TYR A 201 5.68 11.67 12.70
N PRO A 202 5.77 12.72 11.84
CA PRO A 202 6.97 13.20 11.14
C PRO A 202 7.88 14.13 11.96
N GLU A 203 7.50 14.53 13.17
CA GLU A 203 8.21 15.54 14.01
C GLU A 203 9.72 15.28 14.15
N THR A 204 10.15 14.02 14.27
CA THR A 204 11.58 13.63 14.36
C THR A 204 12.36 13.92 13.07
N LEU A 205 11.73 13.79 11.88
CA LEU A 205 12.39 14.07 10.60
C LEU A 205 12.58 15.56 10.33
N GLU A 206 11.79 16.40 10.98
CA GLU A 206 11.85 17.87 10.82
C GLU A 206 12.90 18.52 11.73
N GLN A 207 13.50 17.74 12.64
CA GLN A 207 14.49 18.20 13.61
C GLN A 207 15.94 18.00 13.15
N GLU A 208 16.15 17.34 12.00
CA GLU A 208 17.45 17.17 11.33
C GLU A 208 17.67 18.19 10.21
#